data_AF-A0A1E3P588-F1
#
_entry.id   AF-A0A1E3P588-F1
#
_cell.length_a   1.000
_cell.length_b   1.000
_cell.length_c   1.000
_cell.angle_alpha   90.00
_cell.angle_beta   90.00
_cell.angle_gamma   90.00
#
_symmetry.space_group_name_H-M   'P 1'
#
loop_
_entity.id
_entity.type
_entity.pdbx_description
1 polymer ?
#
loop_
_entity_poly.entity_id
_entity_poly.type
_entity_poly.pdbx_seq_one_letter_code
_entity_poly.pdbx_strand_id
1 'polypeptide(L)'
;MLMIKRSARVINSPILIRSLTTTQEYVPPDIKGLEKRWEKMKELDQADVIDYLNWKGQDDWRKLSDQEKKSWYYIYYGNWGPRSSTPQQSISGTVLRALFGGVLTIALGVSVMNYAYDLEREEKVKNLLERIEKEK
;
A
#
# COMPACT_ATOMS: atom_id res chain seq x y z
N MET A 1 52.53 47.40 -59.07
CA MET A 1 52.23 46.46 -57.97
C MET A 1 50.76 46.62 -57.60
N LEU A 2 49.87 45.79 -58.15
CA LEU A 2 48.41 45.85 -57.92
C LEU A 2 48.02 44.75 -56.93
N MET A 3 47.60 45.14 -55.73
CA MET A 3 47.12 44.24 -54.67
C MET A 3 45.61 44.00 -54.84
N ILE A 4 45.23 42.77 -55.16
CA ILE A 4 43.83 42.31 -55.19
C ILE A 4 43.42 41.94 -53.77
N LYS A 5 42.52 42.71 -53.15
CA LYS A 5 41.89 42.34 -51.87
C LYS A 5 40.71 41.40 -52.14
N ARG A 6 40.84 40.14 -51.70
CA ARG A 6 39.78 39.15 -51.77
C ARG A 6 38.70 39.46 -50.71
N SER A 7 37.46 39.65 -51.15
CA SER A 7 36.29 39.79 -50.30
C SER A 7 35.78 38.41 -49.90
N ALA A 8 35.77 38.10 -48.60
CA ALA A 8 35.23 36.86 -48.06
C ALA A 8 33.70 36.99 -47.91
N ARG A 9 32.92 36.13 -48.60
CA ARG A 9 31.47 36.02 -48.40
C ARG A 9 31.21 35.07 -47.22
N VAL A 10 30.57 35.59 -46.19
CA VAL A 10 30.02 34.79 -45.08
C VAL A 10 28.74 34.12 -45.58
N ILE A 11 28.71 32.78 -45.58
CA ILE A 11 27.54 31.99 -45.96
C ILE A 11 26.71 31.77 -44.69
N ASN A 12 25.59 32.48 -44.56
CA ASN A 12 24.63 32.25 -43.49
C ASN A 12 23.72 31.06 -43.87
N SER A 13 23.97 29.89 -43.30
CA SER A 13 23.04 28.76 -43.34
C SER A 13 22.06 28.85 -42.18
N PRO A 14 20.73 28.96 -42.40
CA PRO A 14 19.77 28.96 -41.31
C PRO A 14 19.71 27.56 -40.68
N ILE A 15 19.98 27.49 -39.37
CA ILE A 15 19.80 26.27 -38.56
C ILE A 15 18.29 26.03 -38.44
N LEU A 16 17.78 25.00 -39.09
CA LEU A 16 16.39 24.56 -38.93
C LEU A 16 16.25 23.84 -37.58
N ILE A 17 15.83 24.57 -36.55
CA ILE A 17 15.47 24.02 -35.25
C ILE A 17 14.13 23.31 -35.41
N ARG A 18 14.16 21.97 -35.49
CA ARG A 18 12.96 21.14 -35.57
C ARG A 18 12.39 20.98 -34.16
N SER A 19 11.36 21.75 -33.82
CA SER A 19 10.61 21.55 -32.57
C SER A 19 9.83 20.24 -32.65
N LEU A 20 10.21 19.25 -31.84
CA LEU A 20 9.41 18.05 -31.64
C LEU A 20 8.26 18.38 -30.68
N THR A 21 7.18 18.97 -31.19
CA THR A 21 5.91 19.02 -30.46
C THR A 21 5.35 17.61 -30.39
N THR A 22 5.59 16.92 -29.27
CA THR A 22 4.83 15.73 -28.89
C THR A 22 3.41 16.18 -28.58
N THR A 23 2.49 15.94 -29.51
CA THR A 23 1.06 16.02 -29.22
C THR A 23 0.72 14.84 -28.31
N GLN A 24 0.65 15.06 -27.00
CA GLN A 24 0.11 14.07 -26.08
C GLN A 24 -1.38 13.94 -26.39
N GLU A 25 -1.75 12.86 -27.08
CA GLU A 25 -3.15 12.49 -27.25
C GLU A 25 -3.65 11.94 -25.92
N TYR A 26 -4.68 12.57 -25.36
CA TYR A 26 -5.27 12.12 -24.12
C TYR A 26 -5.97 10.77 -24.34
N VAL A 27 -5.46 9.72 -23.71
CA VAL A 27 -6.07 8.39 -23.75
C VAL A 27 -7.03 8.28 -22.55
N PRO A 28 -8.33 8.07 -22.78
CA PRO A 28 -9.27 7.92 -21.68
C PRO A 28 -8.95 6.65 -20.88
N PRO A 29 -9.00 6.71 -19.54
CA PRO A 29 -8.76 5.55 -18.71
C PRO A 29 -9.87 4.51 -18.91
N ASP A 30 -9.52 3.23 -18.77
CA ASP A 30 -10.55 2.18 -18.72
C ASP A 30 -11.42 2.44 -17.48
N ILE A 31 -12.73 2.24 -17.60
CA ILE A 31 -13.75 2.44 -16.56
C ILE A 31 -14.56 1.16 -16.33
N LYS A 32 -14.34 0.11 -17.13
CA LYS A 32 -15.09 -1.14 -17.01
C LYS A 32 -14.75 -1.83 -15.69
N GLY A 33 -15.79 -2.21 -14.95
CA GLY A 33 -15.63 -2.96 -13.70
C GLY A 33 -14.81 -2.23 -12.62
N LEU A 34 -14.80 -0.89 -12.61
CA LEU A 34 -14.00 -0.07 -11.70
C LEU A 34 -14.16 -0.51 -10.23
N GLU A 35 -15.38 -0.81 -9.81
CA GLU A 35 -15.73 -1.21 -8.43
C GLU A 35 -14.86 -2.34 -7.88
N LYS A 36 -14.53 -3.34 -8.71
CA LYS A 36 -13.77 -4.53 -8.29
C LYS A 36 -12.27 -4.31 -8.27
N ARG A 37 -11.77 -3.34 -9.05
CA ARG A 37 -10.34 -3.11 -9.26
C ARG A 37 -9.82 -1.85 -8.59
N TRP A 38 -10.71 -0.97 -8.13
CA TRP A 38 -10.36 0.31 -7.52
C TRP A 38 -9.32 0.15 -6.40
N GLU A 39 -9.55 -0.75 -5.45
CA GLU A 39 -8.65 -0.98 -4.32
C GLU A 39 -7.29 -1.59 -4.72
N LYS A 40 -7.19 -2.21 -5.89
CA LYS A 40 -5.95 -2.84 -6.40
C LYS A 40 -5.19 -1.93 -7.37
N MET A 41 -5.79 -0.82 -7.77
CA MET A 41 -5.23 0.13 -8.71
C MET A 41 -4.14 0.98 -8.05
N LYS A 42 -3.12 1.41 -8.80
CA LYS A 42 -2.09 2.33 -8.30
C LYS A 42 -2.71 3.71 -8.05
N GLU A 43 -2.16 4.45 -7.10
CA GLU A 43 -2.66 5.80 -6.75
C GLU A 43 -2.65 6.77 -7.95
N LEU A 44 -1.65 6.65 -8.85
CA LEU A 44 -1.58 7.46 -10.06
C LEU A 44 -2.74 7.15 -11.03
N ASP A 45 -2.99 5.87 -11.31
CA ASP A 45 -4.08 5.45 -12.18
C ASP A 45 -5.46 5.81 -11.58
N GLN A 46 -5.57 5.79 -10.24
CA GLN A 46 -6.77 6.24 -9.53
C GLN A 46 -7.00 7.74 -9.73
N ALA A 47 -5.96 8.56 -9.64
CA ALA A 47 -6.03 9.99 -9.89
C ALA A 47 -6.47 10.28 -11.33
N ASP A 48 -5.89 9.59 -12.32
CA ASP A 48 -6.27 9.73 -13.73
C ASP A 48 -7.74 9.41 -13.98
N VAL A 49 -8.27 8.37 -13.34
CA VAL A 49 -9.70 8.00 -13.40
C VAL A 49 -10.58 9.07 -12.75
N ILE A 50 -10.17 9.61 -11.59
CA ILE A 50 -10.90 10.67 -10.90
C ILE A 50 -10.96 11.92 -11.78
N ASP A 51 -9.84 12.34 -12.35
CA ASP A 51 -9.75 13.50 -13.22
C ASP A 51 -10.60 13.33 -14.47
N TYR A 52 -10.57 12.15 -15.11
CA TYR A 52 -11.45 11.81 -16.22
C TYR A 52 -12.93 11.94 -15.86
N LEU A 53 -13.36 11.32 -14.76
CA LEU A 53 -14.75 11.30 -14.32
C LEU A 53 -15.22 12.70 -13.87
N ASN A 54 -14.34 13.50 -13.28
CA ASN A 54 -14.62 14.88 -12.90
C ASN A 54 -14.77 15.79 -14.11
N TRP A 55 -13.90 15.63 -15.11
CA TRP A 55 -14.02 16.38 -16.35
C TRP A 55 -15.32 16.04 -17.09
N LYS A 56 -15.66 14.74 -17.20
CA LYS A 56 -16.93 14.30 -17.79
C LYS A 56 -18.15 14.76 -16.99
N GLY A 57 -18.08 14.71 -15.67
CA GLY A 57 -19.19 15.10 -14.78
C GLY A 57 -19.51 16.60 -14.78
N GLN A 58 -18.63 17.44 -15.33
CA GLN A 58 -18.89 18.87 -15.51
C GLN A 58 -19.74 19.19 -16.75
N ASP A 59 -19.78 18.31 -17.76
CA ASP A 59 -20.66 18.44 -18.93
C ASP A 59 -22.07 17.91 -18.61
N ASP A 60 -22.98 17.88 -19.61
CA ASP A 60 -24.33 17.35 -19.46
C ASP A 60 -24.34 15.86 -19.07
N TRP A 61 -24.97 15.57 -17.93
CA TRP A 61 -25.06 14.22 -17.34
C TRP A 61 -25.85 13.23 -18.20
N ARG A 62 -26.66 13.72 -19.14
CA ARG A 62 -27.40 12.87 -20.09
C ARG A 62 -26.48 12.21 -21.11
N LYS A 63 -25.31 12.79 -21.37
CA LYS A 63 -24.32 12.25 -22.32
C LYS A 63 -23.41 11.18 -21.70
N LEU A 64 -23.41 11.04 -20.37
CA LEU A 64 -22.60 10.01 -19.71
C LEU A 64 -23.18 8.61 -19.97
N SER A 65 -22.28 7.67 -20.25
CA SER A 65 -22.62 6.25 -20.33
C SER A 65 -23.07 5.72 -18.96
N ASP A 66 -23.92 4.71 -18.95
CA ASP A 66 -24.40 4.09 -17.70
C ASP A 66 -23.24 3.50 -16.88
N GLN A 67 -22.19 3.03 -17.54
CA GLN A 67 -20.97 2.56 -16.87
C GLN A 67 -20.20 3.71 -16.21
N GLU A 68 -20.17 4.89 -16.84
CA GLU A 68 -19.52 6.08 -16.28
C GLU A 68 -20.29 6.59 -15.07
N LYS A 69 -21.62 6.66 -15.15
CA LYS A 69 -22.48 7.04 -14.03
C LYS A 69 -22.29 6.10 -12.83
N LYS A 70 -22.26 4.79 -13.10
CA LYS A 70 -22.04 3.78 -12.08
C LYS A 70 -20.66 3.90 -11.43
N SER A 71 -19.61 4.07 -12.24
CA SER A 71 -18.25 4.30 -11.76
C SER A 71 -18.13 5.60 -10.96
N TRP A 72 -18.74 6.69 -11.43
CA TRP A 72 -18.80 7.97 -10.72
C TRP A 72 -19.46 7.80 -9.36
N TYR A 73 -20.63 7.16 -9.30
CA TYR A 73 -21.29 6.84 -8.04
C TYR A 73 -20.39 6.03 -7.10
N TYR A 74 -19.67 5.03 -7.61
CA TYR A 74 -18.73 4.24 -6.81
C TYR A 74 -17.54 5.05 -6.28
N ILE A 75 -16.96 5.97 -7.05
CA ILE A 75 -15.89 6.83 -6.54
C ILE A 75 -16.41 7.69 -5.39
N TYR A 76 -17.57 8.32 -5.55
CA TYR A 76 -18.08 9.26 -4.55
C TYR A 76 -18.72 8.59 -3.33
N TYR A 77 -19.37 7.44 -3.50
CA TYR A 77 -20.18 6.79 -2.45
C TYR A 77 -19.85 5.31 -2.23
N GLY A 78 -18.87 4.77 -2.96
CA GLY A 78 -18.48 3.38 -2.84
C GLY A 78 -17.81 3.05 -1.52
N ASN A 79 -17.77 1.74 -1.26
CA ASN A 79 -17.27 1.12 -0.04
C ASN A 79 -15.74 0.96 -0.10
N TRP A 80 -15.03 2.08 -0.20
CA TRP A 80 -13.58 2.15 -0.25
C TRP A 80 -13.03 3.20 0.72
N GLY A 81 -11.73 3.12 1.03
CA GLY A 81 -11.09 4.02 1.99
C GLY A 81 -11.70 3.88 3.39
N PRO A 82 -11.99 4.98 4.10
CA PRO A 82 -12.60 4.94 5.44
C PRO A 82 -14.00 4.31 5.47
N ARG A 83 -14.67 4.22 4.32
CA ARG A 83 -16.00 3.62 4.16
C ARG A 83 -15.95 2.15 3.77
N SER A 84 -14.77 1.52 3.77
CA SER A 84 -14.69 0.08 3.52
C SER A 84 -15.38 -0.69 4.65
N SER A 85 -16.20 -1.67 4.26
CA SER A 85 -16.88 -2.61 5.16
C SER A 85 -15.92 -3.54 5.87
N THR A 86 -14.72 -3.72 5.33
CA THR A 86 -13.67 -4.49 5.99
C THR A 86 -13.16 -3.63 7.14
N PRO A 87 -13.27 -4.08 8.40
CA PRO A 87 -12.75 -3.30 9.52
C PRO A 87 -11.25 -3.09 9.27
N GLN A 88 -10.87 -1.85 8.96
CA GLN A 88 -9.48 -1.43 8.97
C GLN A 88 -8.94 -1.90 10.32
N GLN A 89 -8.00 -2.85 10.32
CA GLN A 89 -7.44 -3.33 11.59
C GLN A 89 -6.87 -2.11 12.29
N SER A 90 -7.55 -1.66 13.34
CA SER A 90 -7.08 -0.52 14.08
C SER A 90 -5.74 -0.94 14.68
N ILE A 91 -4.74 -0.06 14.56
CA ILE A 91 -3.41 -0.30 15.13
C ILE A 91 -3.57 -0.65 16.62
N SER A 92 -4.51 0.00 17.31
CA SER A 92 -4.87 -0.31 18.70
C SER A 92 -5.36 -1.73 18.91
N GLY A 93 -6.25 -2.25 18.04
CA GLY A 93 -6.79 -3.61 18.16
C GLY A 93 -5.71 -4.68 17.94
N THR A 94 -4.82 -4.47 16.98
CA THR A 94 -3.72 -5.40 16.70
C THR A 94 -2.67 -5.38 17.80
N VAL A 95 -2.29 -4.20 18.31
CA VAL A 95 -1.35 -4.06 19.43
C VAL A 95 -1.91 -4.72 20.70
N LEU A 96 -3.19 -4.48 21.01
CA LEU A 96 -3.82 -5.06 22.19
C LEU A 96 -3.85 -6.60 22.13
N ARG A 97 -4.21 -7.17 20.97
CA ARG A 97 -4.17 -8.63 20.76
C ARG A 97 -2.76 -9.20 20.91
N ALA A 98 -1.76 -8.52 20.36
CA ALA A 98 -0.36 -8.93 20.47
C ALA A 98 0.13 -8.90 21.93
N LEU A 99 -0.23 -7.87 22.70
CA LEU A 99 0.11 -7.77 24.11
C LEU A 99 -0.51 -8.90 24.93
N PHE A 100 -1.82 -9.12 24.81
CA PHE A 100 -2.48 -10.20 25.55
C PHE A 100 -1.98 -11.57 25.14
N GLY A 101 -1.81 -11.82 23.83
CA GLY A 101 -1.26 -13.07 23.33
C GLY A 101 0.17 -13.32 23.82
N GLY A 102 1.02 -12.28 23.82
CA GLY A 102 2.38 -12.35 24.35
C GLY A 102 2.40 -12.66 25.85
N VAL A 103 1.60 -11.96 26.65
CA VAL A 103 1.50 -12.18 28.11
C VAL A 103 1.02 -13.61 28.41
N LEU A 104 -0.01 -14.09 27.72
CA LEU A 104 -0.51 -15.47 27.87
C LEU A 104 0.56 -16.51 27.53
N THR A 105 1.31 -16.27 26.45
CA THR A 105 2.36 -17.19 26.00
C THR A 105 3.50 -17.27 27.02
N ILE A 106 3.92 -16.12 27.57
CA ILE A 106 4.95 -16.07 28.62
C ILE A 106 4.45 -16.75 29.89
N ALA A 107 3.22 -16.45 30.32
CA ALA A 107 2.63 -17.04 31.52
C ALA A 107 2.53 -18.57 31.42
N LEU A 108 2.05 -19.08 30.27
CA LEU A 108 2.01 -20.52 30.01
C LEU A 108 3.41 -21.14 30.01
N GLY A 109 4.39 -20.49 29.37
CA GLY A 109 5.78 -20.96 29.37
C GLY A 109 6.37 -21.07 30.78
N VAL A 110 6.21 -20.02 31.60
CA VAL A 110 6.68 -20.01 33.00
C VAL A 110 5.95 -21.06 33.82
N SER A 111 4.63 -21.22 33.65
CA SER A 111 3.84 -22.23 34.37
C SER A 111 4.32 -23.65 34.09
N VAL A 112 4.61 -23.98 32.83
CA VAL A 112 5.10 -25.31 32.45
C VAL A 112 6.49 -25.56 33.02
N MET A 113 7.40 -24.57 32.92
CA MET A 113 8.74 -24.69 33.50
C MET A 113 8.67 -24.87 35.02
N ASN A 114 7.87 -24.07 35.70
CA ASN A 114 7.72 -24.16 37.16
C ASN A 114 7.17 -25.53 37.60
N TYR A 115 6.20 -26.08 36.87
CA TYR A 115 5.68 -27.43 37.13
C TYR A 115 6.75 -28.52 36.97
N ALA A 116 7.57 -28.43 35.91
CA ALA A 116 8.66 -29.38 35.69
C ALA A 116 9.71 -29.33 36.82
N TYR A 117 10.06 -28.12 37.27
CA TYR A 117 10.99 -27.94 38.39
C TYR A 117 10.47 -28.51 39.72
N ASP A 118 9.16 -28.42 39.96
CA ASP A 118 8.58 -28.89 41.22
C ASP A 118 8.61 -30.43 41.31
N LEU A 119 8.39 -31.14 40.19
CA LEU A 119 8.50 -32.60 40.12
C LEU A 119 9.90 -33.09 40.50
N GLU A 120 10.95 -32.48 39.95
CA GLU A 120 12.34 -32.84 40.29
C GLU A 120 12.66 -32.55 41.76
N ARG A 121 12.09 -31.47 42.30
CA ARG A 121 12.29 -31.06 43.69
C ARG A 121 11.66 -32.06 44.65
N GLU A 122 10.45 -32.53 44.36
CA GLU A 122 9.80 -33.56 45.15
C GLU A 122 10.63 -34.86 45.22
N GLU A 123 11.17 -35.30 44.08
CA GLU A 123 12.02 -36.50 44.02
C GLU A 123 13.30 -36.32 44.88
N LYS A 124 13.97 -35.17 44.76
CA LYS A 124 15.15 -34.85 45.58
C LYS A 124 14.81 -34.83 47.07
N VAL A 125 13.67 -34.25 47.44
CA VAL A 125 13.21 -34.21 48.85
C VAL A 125 12.95 -35.63 49.37
N LYS A 126 12.24 -36.48 48.61
CA LYS A 126 11.98 -37.88 49.00
C LYS A 126 13.28 -38.66 49.20
N ASN A 127 14.23 -38.54 48.27
CA ASN A 127 15.54 -39.18 48.38
C ASN A 127 16.34 -38.72 49.61
N LEU A 128 16.25 -37.43 49.97
CA LEU A 128 16.89 -36.90 51.18
C LEU A 128 16.23 -37.44 52.45
N LEU A 129 14.90 -37.51 52.48
CA LEU A 129 14.16 -38.06 53.62
C LEU A 129 14.50 -39.54 53.86
N GLU A 130 14.57 -40.35 52.79
CA GLU A 130 14.97 -41.74 52.88
C GLU A 130 16.40 -41.92 53.43
N ARG A 131 17.33 -41.03 53.08
CA ARG A 131 18.71 -41.06 53.63
C ARG A 131 18.72 -40.74 55.13
N ILE A 132 17.99 -39.71 55.54
CA ILE A 132 17.88 -39.32 56.95
C ILE A 132 17.26 -40.44 57.78
N GLU A 133 16.26 -41.13 57.24
CA GLU A 133 15.62 -42.27 57.91
C GLU A 133 16.54 -43.49 58.02
N LYS A 134 17.43 -43.71 57.04
CA LYS A 134 18.45 -44.77 57.10
C LYS A 134 19.61 -44.46 58.06
N GLU A 135 19.90 -43.18 58.31
CA GLU A 135 20.97 -42.75 59.22
C GLU A 135 20.52 -42.67 60.69
N LYS A 136 19.22 -42.72 60.96
CA LYS A 136 18.62 -42.78 62.31
C LYS A 136 18.50 -44.20 62.84
#